data_AF-A0A2V7YX24-F1
#
_entry.id   AF-A0A2V7YX24-F1
#
_cell.length_a   1.000
_cell.length_b   1.000
_cell.length_c   1.000
_cell.angle_alpha   90.00
_cell.angle_beta   90.00
_cell.angle_gamma   90.00
#
_symmetry.space_group_name_H-M   'P 1'
#
loop_
_entity.id
_entity.type
_entity.pdbx_description
1 polymer ?
#
loop_
_entity_poly.entity_id
_entity_poly.type
_entity_poly.pdbx_seq_one_letter_code
_entity_poly.pdbx_strand_id
1 'polypeptide(L)'
;MAPSDRREFQRLRLAKPILALFDGQNALILDIGISGAFIEHYGQSKSGDRLKLLFRWKGTDVEFVAEIAHTVVVRKAANAVVSHSGVRFVQAIGDAEARLNDMMATFVGKILAAQKANAGATESAASSALVDLGGARRSRTRGYTTYRLQNGTWSSEPSDLPTQPLNGFTVAAYEDEQELQALCRAWEVADSEGRRLIRLVAELSARTVKK
;
A
#
# COMPACT_ATOMS: atom_id res chain seq x y z
N MET A 1 9.94 -31.08 -13.45
CA MET A 1 9.96 -29.62 -13.24
C MET A 1 8.51 -29.17 -13.07
N ALA A 2 8.10 -28.81 -11.86
CA ALA A 2 6.69 -28.57 -11.54
C ALA A 2 6.21 -27.21 -12.08
N PRO A 3 4.94 -27.08 -12.51
CA PRO A 3 4.37 -25.80 -12.98
C PRO A 3 4.28 -24.71 -11.90
N SER A 4 4.55 -25.05 -10.63
CA SER A 4 4.54 -24.14 -9.49
C SER A 4 5.74 -23.17 -9.49
N ASP A 5 6.93 -23.66 -9.82
CA ASP A 5 8.17 -22.87 -9.76
C ASP A 5 8.17 -21.69 -10.74
N ARG A 6 7.47 -21.81 -11.88
CA ARG A 6 7.42 -20.72 -12.88
C ARG A 6 6.50 -19.56 -12.47
N ARG A 7 5.55 -19.78 -11.55
CA ARG A 7 4.60 -18.76 -11.07
C ARG A 7 5.17 -17.89 -9.95
N GLU A 8 6.11 -18.40 -9.16
CA GLU A 8 6.74 -17.63 -8.08
C GLU A 8 7.62 -16.48 -8.61
N PHE A 9 8.19 -16.61 -9.81
CA PHE A 9 9.07 -15.58 -10.40
C PHE A 9 8.36 -14.46 -11.18
N GLN A 10 7.02 -14.45 -11.23
CA GLN A 10 6.26 -13.46 -12.02
C GLN A 10 5.23 -12.64 -11.23
N ARG A 11 5.14 -12.83 -9.91
CA ARG A 11 4.18 -12.11 -9.06
C ARG A 11 4.88 -11.48 -7.89
N LEU A 12 4.75 -10.16 -7.79
CA LEU A 12 5.21 -9.41 -6.64
C LEU A 12 4.13 -9.50 -5.56
N ARG A 13 4.42 -10.26 -4.49
CA ARG A 13 3.64 -10.16 -3.26
C ARG A 13 3.87 -8.78 -2.66
N LEU A 14 2.79 -8.06 -2.41
CA LEU A 14 2.86 -6.70 -1.92
C LEU A 14 2.92 -6.71 -0.40
N ALA A 15 3.88 -5.99 0.21
CA ALA A 15 3.90 -5.87 1.67
C ALA A 15 2.72 -5.04 2.18
N LYS A 16 2.20 -4.13 1.33
CA LYS A 16 0.95 -3.40 1.55
C LYS A 16 0.03 -3.55 0.33
N PRO A 17 -1.24 -3.93 0.51
CA PRO A 17 -2.16 -4.03 -0.61
C PRO A 17 -2.36 -2.70 -1.35
N ILE A 18 -2.51 -2.75 -2.68
CA ILE A 18 -2.86 -1.57 -3.49
C ILE A 18 -4.37 -1.39 -3.48
N LEU A 19 -4.84 -0.18 -3.18
CA LEU A 19 -6.27 0.17 -3.29
C LEU A 19 -6.68 0.21 -4.76
N ALA A 20 -7.75 -0.52 -5.07
CA ALA A 20 -8.29 -0.64 -6.41
C ALA A 20 -9.82 -0.45 -6.41
N LEU A 21 -10.37 -0.26 -7.60
CA LEU A 21 -11.77 -0.46 -7.90
C LEU A 21 -11.92 -1.69 -8.78
N PHE A 22 -12.75 -2.64 -8.34
CA PHE A 22 -13.17 -3.80 -9.10
C PHE A 22 -14.65 -3.63 -9.47
N ASP A 23 -14.91 -3.41 -10.75
CA ASP A 23 -16.21 -3.02 -11.30
C ASP A 23 -16.85 -1.82 -10.57
N GLY A 24 -16.02 -0.83 -10.22
CA GLY A 24 -16.43 0.35 -9.47
C GLY A 24 -16.56 0.16 -7.96
N GLN A 25 -16.47 -1.07 -7.45
CA GLN A 25 -16.49 -1.38 -6.02
C GLN A 25 -15.07 -1.40 -5.43
N ASN A 26 -14.93 -1.07 -4.14
CA ASN A 26 -13.60 -1.08 -3.52
C ASN A 26 -13.03 -2.51 -3.46
N ALA A 27 -11.77 -2.65 -3.85
CA ALA A 27 -11.01 -3.87 -3.79
C ALA A 27 -9.56 -3.58 -3.34
N LEU A 28 -8.86 -4.62 -2.91
CA LEU A 28 -7.45 -4.58 -2.57
C LEU A 28 -6.69 -5.53 -3.50
N ILE A 29 -5.60 -5.07 -4.11
CA ILE A 29 -4.66 -5.94 -4.82
C ILE A 29 -3.63 -6.40 -3.80
N LEU A 30 -3.54 -7.72 -3.61
CA LEU A 30 -2.67 -8.40 -2.65
C LEU A 30 -1.36 -8.88 -3.30
N ASP A 31 -1.45 -9.31 -4.56
CA ASP A 31 -0.29 -9.55 -5.41
C ASP A 31 -0.56 -9.06 -6.83
N ILE A 32 0.49 -8.69 -7.55
CA ILE A 32 0.39 -8.26 -8.94
C ILE A 32 1.57 -8.75 -9.77
N GLY A 33 1.28 -9.10 -11.02
CA GLY A 33 2.26 -9.41 -12.04
C GLY A 33 1.85 -8.83 -13.38
N ILE A 34 2.65 -9.09 -14.40
CA ILE A 34 2.44 -8.55 -15.76
C ILE A 34 1.14 -9.05 -16.42
N SER A 35 0.62 -10.21 -16.01
CA SER A 35 -0.54 -10.86 -16.65
C SER A 35 -1.77 -10.96 -15.74
N GLY A 36 -1.71 -10.43 -14.52
CA GLY A 36 -2.82 -10.56 -13.59
C GLY A 36 -2.49 -10.11 -12.18
N ALA A 37 -3.48 -10.26 -11.31
CA ALA A 37 -3.42 -9.87 -9.91
C ALA A 37 -4.18 -10.85 -9.03
N PHE A 38 -3.87 -10.86 -7.74
CA PHE A 38 -4.68 -11.47 -6.70
C PHE A 38 -5.35 -10.35 -5.90
N ILE A 39 -6.68 -10.41 -5.77
CA ILE A 39 -7.47 -9.34 -5.18
C ILE A 39 -8.35 -9.83 -4.03
N GLU A 40 -8.59 -8.96 -3.05
CA GLU A 40 -9.70 -9.06 -2.11
C GLU A 40 -10.80 -8.08 -2.53
N HIS A 41 -12.05 -8.53 -2.57
CA HIS A 41 -13.19 -7.69 -2.93
C HIS A 41 -14.48 -8.15 -2.23
N TYR A 42 -15.48 -7.27 -2.23
CA TYR A 42 -16.81 -7.60 -1.76
C TYR A 42 -17.60 -8.38 -2.81
N GLY A 43 -18.52 -9.21 -2.33
CA GLY A 43 -19.37 -10.05 -3.17
C GLY A 43 -18.69 -11.36 -3.58
N GLN A 44 -19.35 -12.08 -4.47
CA GLN A 44 -18.82 -13.29 -5.10
C GLN A 44 -18.82 -13.08 -6.61
N SER A 45 -17.73 -13.50 -7.25
CA SER A 45 -17.60 -13.52 -8.70
C SER A 45 -17.33 -14.94 -9.17
N LYS A 46 -17.88 -15.30 -10.34
CA LYS A 46 -17.73 -16.62 -10.93
C LYS A 46 -16.49 -16.67 -11.80
N SER A 47 -15.90 -17.85 -11.92
CA SER A 47 -14.81 -18.07 -12.89
C SER A 47 -15.30 -17.76 -14.31
N GLY A 48 -14.49 -17.04 -15.07
CA GLY A 48 -14.83 -16.55 -16.40
C GLY A 48 -15.50 -15.17 -16.45
N ASP A 49 -15.93 -14.62 -15.31
CA ASP A 49 -16.48 -13.26 -15.27
C ASP A 49 -15.41 -12.25 -15.72
N ARG A 50 -15.79 -11.29 -16.57
CA ARG A 50 -14.92 -10.22 -17.06
C ARG A 50 -15.37 -8.88 -16.50
N LEU A 51 -14.52 -8.30 -15.67
CA LEU A 51 -14.83 -7.13 -14.86
C LEU A 51 -13.67 -6.14 -14.92
N LYS A 52 -13.97 -4.86 -14.76
CA LYS A 52 -12.93 -3.82 -14.79
C LYS A 52 -12.13 -3.83 -13.50
N LEU A 53 -10.81 -3.78 -13.60
CA LEU A 53 -9.91 -3.52 -12.49
C LEU A 53 -9.19 -2.19 -12.74
N LEU A 54 -9.35 -1.25 -11.82
CA LEU A 54 -8.74 0.08 -11.87
C LEU A 54 -7.91 0.31 -10.61
N PHE A 55 -6.67 0.73 -10.75
CA PHE A 55 -5.83 1.19 -9.65
C PHE A 55 -4.97 2.37 -10.10
N ARG A 56 -4.16 2.94 -9.20
CA ARG A 56 -3.33 4.11 -9.50
C ARG A 56 -1.85 3.84 -9.29
N TRP A 57 -1.05 4.34 -10.22
CA TRP A 57 0.41 4.32 -10.17
C TRP A 57 0.96 5.71 -10.48
N LYS A 58 1.83 6.25 -9.61
CA LYS A 58 2.40 7.62 -9.74
C LYS A 58 1.36 8.72 -10.02
N GLY A 59 0.17 8.57 -9.43
CA GLY A 59 -0.92 9.52 -9.61
C GLY A 59 -1.73 9.34 -10.90
N THR A 60 -1.45 8.32 -11.70
CA THR A 60 -2.17 8.06 -12.95
C THR A 60 -2.89 6.72 -12.91
N ASP A 61 -4.02 6.64 -13.60
CA ASP A 61 -4.88 5.46 -13.60
C ASP A 61 -4.28 4.33 -14.43
N VAL A 62 -4.46 3.10 -13.95
CA VAL A 62 -4.09 1.85 -14.62
C VAL A 62 -5.34 0.98 -14.63
N GLU A 63 -5.92 0.78 -15.81
CA GLU A 63 -7.20 0.09 -15.98
C GLU A 63 -7.06 -1.11 -16.92
N PHE A 64 -7.58 -2.25 -16.48
CA PHE A 64 -7.66 -3.48 -17.26
C PHE A 64 -9.09 -4.02 -17.23
N VAL A 65 -9.50 -4.66 -18.32
CA VAL A 65 -10.53 -5.71 -18.23
C VAL A 65 -9.82 -6.96 -17.70
N ALA A 66 -10.34 -7.49 -16.60
CA ALA A 66 -9.78 -8.64 -15.91
C ALA A 66 -10.78 -9.80 -15.88
N GLU A 67 -10.32 -11.00 -16.22
CA GLU A 67 -11.11 -12.23 -16.17
C GLU A 67 -10.83 -12.99 -14.86
N ILE A 68 -11.87 -13.37 -14.13
CA ILE A 68 -11.75 -14.17 -12.92
C ILE A 68 -11.25 -15.57 -13.28
N ALA A 69 -10.06 -15.93 -12.81
CA ALA A 69 -9.55 -17.29 -12.95
C ALA A 69 -10.15 -18.20 -11.86
N HIS A 70 -10.18 -17.73 -10.62
CA HIS A 70 -10.76 -18.45 -9.48
C HIS A 70 -11.15 -17.48 -8.36
N THR A 71 -12.08 -17.92 -7.51
CA THR A 71 -12.61 -17.16 -6.37
C THR A 71 -12.72 -18.06 -5.15
N VAL A 72 -12.36 -17.55 -3.98
CA VAL A 72 -12.52 -18.19 -2.67
C VAL A 72 -13.20 -17.20 -1.73
N VAL A 73 -14.30 -17.60 -1.10
CA VAL A 73 -14.94 -16.78 -0.06
C VAL A 73 -14.12 -16.89 1.22
N VAL A 74 -13.62 -15.77 1.71
CA VAL A 74 -12.75 -15.72 2.91
C VAL A 74 -13.47 -15.18 4.14
N ARG A 75 -14.54 -14.41 3.95
CA ARG A 75 -15.39 -13.94 5.05
C ARG A 75 -16.84 -13.94 4.62
N LYS A 76 -17.72 -14.46 5.47
CA LYS A 76 -19.16 -14.42 5.29
C LYS A 76 -19.81 -13.94 6.57
N ALA A 77 -20.42 -12.76 6.51
CA ALA A 77 -21.27 -12.19 7.54
C ALA A 77 -22.71 -12.09 7.02
N ALA A 78 -23.68 -11.87 7.91
CA ALA A 78 -25.11 -11.83 7.56
C ALA A 78 -25.42 -10.92 6.35
N ASN A 79 -24.72 -9.79 6.22
CA ASN A 79 -24.96 -8.78 5.19
C ASN A 79 -23.76 -8.52 4.25
N ALA A 80 -22.68 -9.31 4.37
CA ALA A 80 -21.47 -9.06 3.57
C ALA A 80 -20.72 -10.36 3.28
N VAL A 81 -20.29 -10.50 2.02
CA VAL A 81 -19.35 -11.54 1.59
C VAL A 81 -18.08 -10.85 1.13
N VAL A 82 -16.94 -11.34 1.59
CA VAL A 82 -15.62 -10.94 1.12
C VAL A 82 -14.98 -12.15 0.48
N SER A 83 -14.46 -11.96 -0.74
CA SER A 83 -13.82 -12.99 -1.53
C SER A 83 -12.41 -12.60 -1.91
N HIS A 84 -11.54 -13.61 -2.02
CA HIS A 84 -10.24 -13.52 -2.66
C HIS A 84 -10.33 -14.13 -4.06
N SER A 85 -9.87 -13.40 -5.06
CA SER A 85 -9.94 -13.85 -6.45
C SER A 85 -8.62 -13.63 -7.17
N GLY A 86 -8.19 -14.64 -7.90
CA GLY A 86 -7.13 -14.50 -8.90
C GLY A 86 -7.73 -14.02 -10.22
N VAL A 87 -7.23 -12.92 -10.76
CA VAL A 87 -7.68 -12.34 -12.02
C VAL A 87 -6.58 -12.33 -13.06
N ARG A 88 -6.94 -12.48 -14.33
CA ARG A 88 -6.05 -12.37 -15.49
C ARG A 88 -6.36 -11.10 -16.25
N PHE A 89 -5.35 -10.33 -16.61
CA PHE A 89 -5.54 -9.17 -17.48
C PHE A 89 -5.79 -9.65 -18.91
N VAL A 90 -6.97 -9.34 -19.46
CA VAL A 90 -7.36 -9.77 -20.81
C VAL A 90 -7.37 -8.61 -21.80
N GLN A 91 -7.49 -7.37 -21.32
CA GLN A 91 -7.41 -6.18 -22.15
C GLN A 91 -6.90 -5.00 -21.34
N ALA A 92 -5.89 -4.29 -21.86
CA ALA A 92 -5.43 -3.01 -21.32
C ALA A 92 -6.29 -1.87 -21.86
N ILE A 93 -6.58 -0.87 -21.02
CA ILE A 93 -7.28 0.35 -21.41
C ILE A 93 -6.29 1.51 -21.45
N GLY A 94 -6.14 2.17 -22.60
CA GLY A 94 -5.16 3.24 -22.80
C GLY A 94 -3.72 2.77 -22.55
N ASP A 95 -2.93 3.56 -21.82
CA ASP A 95 -1.52 3.26 -21.53
C ASP A 95 -1.31 2.29 -20.36
N ALA A 96 -2.35 1.55 -19.94
CA ALA A 96 -2.29 0.73 -18.73
C ALA A 96 -1.15 -0.30 -18.75
N GLU A 97 -0.86 -0.90 -19.91
CA GLU A 97 0.23 -1.87 -20.05
C GLU A 97 1.62 -1.22 -19.88
N ALA A 98 1.85 -0.05 -20.48
CA ALA A 98 3.10 0.68 -20.30
C ALA A 98 3.32 1.08 -18.84
N ARG A 99 2.24 1.51 -18.16
CA ARG A 99 2.27 1.90 -16.74
C ARG A 99 2.49 0.70 -15.82
N LEU A 100 1.87 -0.43 -16.12
CA LEU A 100 2.11 -1.69 -15.40
C LEU A 100 3.58 -2.10 -15.54
N ASN A 101 4.15 -2.01 -16.75
CA ASN A 101 5.55 -2.32 -16.97
C ASN A 101 6.50 -1.35 -16.24
N ASP A 102 6.25 -0.04 -16.26
CA ASP A 102 7.02 0.93 -15.46
C ASP A 102 6.95 0.63 -13.96
N MET A 103 5.77 0.25 -13.47
CA MET A 103 5.55 -0.14 -12.10
C MET A 103 6.39 -1.39 -11.75
N MET A 104 6.32 -2.45 -12.56
CA MET A 104 7.09 -3.68 -12.36
C MET A 104 8.60 -3.43 -12.42
N ALA A 105 9.07 -2.65 -13.40
CA ALA A 105 10.48 -2.28 -13.53
C ALA A 105 10.99 -1.47 -12.34
N THR A 106 10.18 -0.53 -11.84
CA THR A 106 10.49 0.24 -10.62
C THR A 106 10.67 -0.68 -9.41
N PHE A 107 9.80 -1.69 -9.25
CA PHE A 107 9.93 -2.64 -8.13
C PHE A 107 11.14 -3.54 -8.23
N VAL A 108 11.39 -4.12 -9.41
CA VAL A 108 12.58 -4.94 -9.64
C VAL A 108 13.84 -4.12 -9.36
N GLY A 109 13.89 -2.86 -9.83
CA GLY A 109 14.99 -1.94 -9.54
C GLY A 109 15.19 -1.70 -8.04
N LYS A 110 14.12 -1.48 -7.28
CA LYS A 110 14.19 -1.28 -5.82
C LYS A 110 14.65 -2.55 -5.09
N ILE A 111 14.15 -3.72 -5.47
CA ILE A 111 14.56 -5.01 -4.88
C ILE A 111 16.05 -5.25 -5.13
N LEU A 112 16.52 -5.07 -6.37
CA LEU A 112 17.93 -5.24 -6.73
C LEU A 112 18.83 -4.22 -6.02
N ALA A 113 18.39 -2.96 -5.88
CA ALA A 113 19.12 -1.93 -5.15
C ALA A 113 19.21 -2.27 -3.65
N ALA A 114 18.13 -2.74 -3.04
CA ALA A 114 18.12 -3.20 -1.66
C ALA A 114 19.04 -4.42 -1.48
N GLN A 115 19.01 -5.40 -2.37
CA GLN A 115 19.91 -6.55 -2.33
C GLN A 115 21.39 -6.12 -2.43
N LYS A 116 21.71 -5.17 -3.32
CA LYS A 116 23.06 -4.64 -3.48
C LYS A 116 23.54 -3.85 -2.25
N ALA A 117 22.68 -3.05 -1.64
CA ALA A 117 23.00 -2.28 -0.43
C ALA A 117 23.21 -3.16 0.81
N ASN A 118 22.63 -4.36 0.83
CA ASN A 118 22.67 -5.30 1.94
C ASN A 118 23.58 -6.50 1.71
N ALA A 119 24.50 -6.43 0.74
CA ALA A 119 25.55 -7.45 0.51
C ALA A 119 26.57 -7.59 1.67
N GLY A 120 26.20 -7.16 2.89
CA GLY A 120 26.89 -7.42 4.15
C GLY A 120 25.96 -7.76 5.34
N ALA A 121 24.64 -7.82 5.18
CA ALA A 121 23.73 -8.14 6.28
C ALA A 121 22.43 -8.80 5.79
N THR A 122 22.08 -9.93 6.43
CA THR A 122 21.06 -10.90 6.03
C THR A 122 19.61 -10.37 6.11
N GLU A 123 18.82 -10.70 5.09
CA GLU A 123 17.34 -10.86 5.00
C GLU A 123 16.35 -9.73 5.35
N SER A 124 16.70 -8.67 6.09
CA SER A 124 15.66 -7.73 6.58
C SER A 124 15.15 -6.70 5.53
N ALA A 125 15.92 -6.41 4.48
CA ALA A 125 15.70 -5.22 3.63
C ALA A 125 14.73 -5.39 2.45
N ALA A 126 14.39 -6.62 2.04
CA ALA A 126 13.40 -6.85 0.99
C ALA A 126 12.00 -6.36 1.39
N SER A 127 11.73 -6.29 2.70
CA SER A 127 10.47 -5.82 3.27
C SER A 127 10.26 -4.31 3.04
N SER A 128 11.31 -3.49 3.22
CA SER A 128 11.20 -2.02 3.17
C SER A 128 10.94 -1.48 1.76
N ALA A 129 11.41 -2.16 0.71
CA ALA A 129 11.15 -1.77 -0.68
C ALA A 129 9.70 -2.05 -1.12
N LEU A 130 9.03 -3.01 -0.48
CA LEU A 130 7.64 -3.40 -0.71
C LEU A 130 6.62 -2.51 0.04
N VAL A 131 7.08 -1.68 0.98
CA VAL A 131 6.24 -0.78 1.82
C VAL A 131 5.77 0.46 1.07
N ASP A 132 6.52 0.91 0.06
CA ASP A 132 6.31 2.18 -0.67
C ASP A 132 5.15 2.13 -1.70
N LEU A 133 4.27 1.13 -1.56
CA LEU A 133 3.25 0.70 -2.52
C LEU A 133 1.82 1.10 -2.13
N GLY A 134 1.61 1.59 -0.90
CA GLY A 134 0.30 1.96 -0.36
C GLY A 134 -0.14 3.41 -0.61
N GLY A 135 0.64 4.21 -1.34
CA GLY A 135 0.48 5.67 -1.40
C GLY A 135 -0.79 6.22 -2.09
N ALA A 136 -1.66 5.37 -2.64
CA ALA A 136 -2.70 5.78 -3.58
C ALA A 136 -4.14 5.46 -3.14
N ARG A 137 -4.54 5.77 -1.89
CA ARG A 137 -5.91 6.26 -1.52
C ARG A 137 -6.03 6.48 -0.01
N ARG A 138 -5.31 7.50 0.46
CA ARG A 138 -5.49 8.20 1.73
C ARG A 138 -6.83 8.96 1.79
N SER A 139 -7.95 8.24 1.76
CA SER A 139 -9.28 8.84 1.76
C SER A 139 -10.29 7.94 2.44
N ARG A 140 -10.30 7.94 3.78
CA ARG A 140 -11.55 7.76 4.55
C ARG A 140 -11.51 8.08 6.06
N THR A 141 -10.35 8.35 6.66
CA THR A 141 -10.30 8.94 8.02
C THR A 141 -10.04 10.44 7.90
N ARG A 142 -11.09 11.27 7.93
CA ARG A 142 -10.91 12.73 8.05
C ARG A 142 -10.47 13.02 9.48
N GLY A 143 -9.34 13.71 9.65
CA GLY A 143 -8.81 14.11 10.95
C GLY A 143 -7.30 13.97 11.02
N TYR A 144 -6.74 14.38 12.16
CA TYR A 144 -5.33 14.29 12.47
C TYR A 144 -5.14 13.33 13.63
N THR A 145 -3.95 12.76 13.74
CA THR A 145 -3.52 12.05 14.95
C THR A 145 -2.24 12.71 15.42
N THR A 146 -2.20 13.10 16.70
CA THR A 146 -1.04 13.70 17.32
C THR A 146 -0.34 12.68 18.19
N TYR A 147 0.95 12.48 17.93
CA TYR A 147 1.83 11.64 18.74
C TYR A 147 2.67 12.56 19.63
N ARG A 148 2.66 12.28 20.94
CA ARG A 148 3.47 13.03 21.92
C ARG A 148 4.30 12.07 22.76
N LEU A 149 5.57 12.42 22.91
CA LEU A 149 6.49 11.77 23.83
C LEU A 149 6.49 12.54 25.15
N GLN A 150 6.11 11.88 26.24
CA GLN A 150 6.19 12.41 27.60
C GLN A 150 6.82 11.36 28.51
N ASN A 151 7.87 11.73 29.24
CA ASN A 151 8.57 10.85 30.19
C ASN A 151 8.98 9.49 29.57
N GLY A 152 9.41 9.49 28.30
CA GLY A 152 9.81 8.27 27.59
C GLY A 152 8.65 7.38 27.15
N THR A 153 7.41 7.82 27.29
CA THR A 153 6.22 7.10 26.85
C THR A 153 5.53 7.85 25.72
N TRP A 154 5.21 7.15 24.64
CA TRP A 154 4.40 7.69 23.55
C TRP A 154 2.92 7.60 23.87
N SER A 155 2.21 8.67 23.56
CA SER A 155 0.75 8.74 23.53
C SER A 155 0.30 9.19 22.15
N SER A 156 -0.83 8.64 21.67
CA SER A 156 -1.49 9.09 20.45
C SER A 156 -2.92 9.51 20.75
N GLU A 157 -3.31 10.66 20.22
CA GLU A 157 -4.66 11.21 20.40
C GLU A 157 -5.19 11.72 19.06
N PRO A 158 -6.47 11.47 18.74
CA PRO A 158 -7.15 12.17 17.64
C PRO A 158 -7.10 13.68 17.85
N SER A 159 -6.92 14.43 16.77
CA SER A 159 -6.86 15.88 16.77
C SER A 159 -7.65 16.43 15.58
N ASP A 160 -8.29 17.59 15.80
CA ASP A 160 -8.99 18.34 14.77
C ASP A 160 -8.10 19.42 14.13
N LEU A 161 -6.88 19.62 14.66
CA LEU A 161 -5.93 20.62 14.20
C LEU A 161 -4.62 19.99 13.71
N PRO A 162 -4.00 20.52 12.63
CA PRO A 162 -2.73 20.06 12.09
C PRO A 162 -1.50 20.59 12.85
N THR A 163 -1.69 21.23 14.01
CA THR A 163 -0.64 21.94 14.75
C THR A 163 0.42 20.98 15.28
N GLN A 164 1.69 21.19 14.91
CA GLN A 164 2.78 20.34 15.35
C GLN A 164 3.17 20.62 16.81
N PRO A 165 3.21 19.61 17.70
CA PRO A 165 3.71 19.78 19.06
C PRO A 165 5.24 19.89 19.07
N LEU A 166 5.81 20.46 20.15
CA LEU A 166 7.27 20.55 20.33
C LEU A 166 7.89 19.19 20.72
N ASN A 167 7.12 18.33 21.38
CA ASN A 167 7.54 17.03 21.91
C ASN A 167 7.00 15.84 21.10
N GLY A 168 6.76 16.04 19.80
CA GLY A 168 6.30 14.98 18.90
C GLY A 168 5.89 15.53 17.54
N PHE A 169 4.86 14.95 16.95
CA PHE A 169 4.40 15.32 15.61
C PHE A 169 2.91 14.99 15.40
N THR A 170 2.29 15.69 14.46
CA THR A 170 0.90 15.51 14.04
C THR A 170 0.84 15.12 12.58
N VAL A 171 0.15 14.03 12.28
CA VAL A 171 0.00 13.45 10.93
C VAL A 171 -1.47 13.30 10.56
N ALA A 172 -1.75 12.96 9.31
CA ALA A 172 -3.10 12.58 8.93
C ALA A 172 -3.55 11.28 9.64
N ALA A 173 -4.82 11.21 10.05
CA ALA A 173 -5.36 10.07 10.81
C ALA A 173 -5.48 8.75 10.01
N TYR A 174 -5.11 8.76 8.72
CA TYR A 174 -5.07 7.58 7.85
C TYR A 174 -3.66 7.08 7.55
N GLU A 175 -2.63 7.65 8.20
CA GLU A 175 -1.27 7.15 8.04
C GLU A 175 -1.10 5.79 8.74
N ASP A 176 -0.17 4.98 8.22
CA ASP A 176 0.02 3.60 8.64
C ASP A 176 0.66 3.50 10.04
N GLU A 177 0.06 2.71 10.93
CA GLU A 177 0.49 2.63 12.32
C GLU A 177 1.93 2.11 12.47
N GLN A 178 2.40 1.21 11.61
CA GLN A 178 3.77 0.69 11.67
C GLN A 178 4.80 1.73 11.21
N GLU A 179 4.47 2.53 10.21
CA GLU A 179 5.28 3.70 9.80
C GLU A 179 5.33 4.76 10.90
N LEU A 180 4.21 5.00 11.59
CA LEU A 180 4.16 5.93 12.72
C LEU A 180 4.96 5.44 13.92
N GLN A 181 4.99 4.13 14.19
CA GLN A 181 5.86 3.53 15.19
C GLN A 181 7.35 3.61 14.80
N ALA A 182 7.67 3.52 13.50
CA ALA A 182 9.03 3.77 13.00
C ALA A 182 9.43 5.24 13.18
N LEU A 183 8.53 6.19 12.90
CA LEU A 183 8.73 7.62 13.15
C LEU A 183 8.89 7.95 14.64
N CYS A 184 8.14 7.28 15.53
CA CYS A 184 8.29 7.41 16.98
C CYS A 184 9.68 6.96 17.45
N ARG A 185 10.15 5.80 16.98
CA ARG A 185 11.50 5.29 17.28
C ARG A 185 12.59 6.19 16.71
N ALA A 186 12.42 6.70 15.49
CA ALA A 186 13.35 7.64 14.88
C ALA A 186 13.42 8.96 15.66
N TRP A 187 12.28 9.46 16.17
CA TRP A 187 12.20 10.68 16.97
C TRP A 187 12.96 10.58 18.29
N GLU A 188 12.88 9.43 18.96
CA GLU A 188 13.55 9.18 20.24
C GLU A 188 15.07 9.32 20.12
N VAL A 189 15.65 8.75 19.07
CA VAL A 189 17.10 8.74 18.84
C VAL A 189 17.60 9.95 18.05
N ALA A 190 16.71 10.74 17.45
CA ALA A 190 17.06 11.94 16.69
C ALA A 190 17.44 13.12 17.59
N ASP A 191 18.39 13.91 17.11
CA ASP A 191 18.77 15.19 17.69
C ASP A 191 17.78 16.31 17.32
N SER A 192 18.09 17.56 17.71
CA SER A 192 17.20 18.70 17.47
C SER A 192 16.90 18.95 15.98
N GLU A 193 17.85 18.65 15.09
CA GLU A 193 17.70 18.83 13.64
C GLU A 193 16.88 17.69 13.04
N GLY A 194 17.16 16.44 13.41
CA GLY A 194 16.36 15.27 13.00
C GLY A 194 14.91 15.38 13.44
N ARG A 195 14.64 15.84 14.67
CA ARG A 195 13.28 16.12 15.16
C ARG A 195 12.59 17.28 14.44
N ARG A 196 13.34 18.25 13.92
CA ARG A 196 12.79 19.30 13.05
C ARG A 196 12.39 18.76 11.68
N LEU A 197 13.22 17.90 11.09
CA LEU A 197 12.92 17.25 9.80
C LEU A 197 11.71 16.32 9.89
N ILE A 198 11.60 15.53 10.96
CA ILE A 198 10.43 14.67 11.21
C ILE A 198 9.14 15.51 11.29
N ARG A 199 9.17 16.66 11.98
CA ARG A 199 8.03 17.59 12.02
C ARG A 199 7.68 18.16 10.65
N LEU A 200 8.66 18.51 9.82
CA LEU A 200 8.42 18.99 8.45
C LEU A 200 7.74 17.93 7.59
N VAL A 201 8.18 16.67 7.68
CA VAL A 201 7.54 15.54 6.98
C VAL A 201 6.12 15.30 7.50
N ALA A 202 5.91 15.40 8.81
CA ALA A 202 4.59 15.29 9.43
C ALA A 202 3.66 16.44 9.02
N GLU A 203 4.15 17.67 8.89
CA GLU A 203 3.38 18.80 8.33
C GLU A 203 2.94 18.54 6.90
N LEU A 204 3.81 17.96 6.07
CA LEU A 204 3.46 17.60 4.70
C LEU A 204 2.36 16.52 4.69
N SER A 205 2.42 15.53 5.59
CA SER A 205 1.34 14.56 5.79
C SER A 205 0.05 15.24 6.24
N ALA A 206 0.07 16.09 7.26
CA ALA A 206 -1.13 16.78 7.75
C ALA A 206 -1.81 17.64 6.68
N ARG A 207 -1.04 18.27 5.77
CA ARG A 207 -1.58 19.06 4.64
C ARG A 207 -2.38 18.21 3.63
N THR A 208 -2.21 16.89 3.63
CA THR A 208 -2.98 16.00 2.75
C THR A 208 -4.42 15.77 3.23
N VAL A 209 -4.76 16.19 4.46
CA VAL A 209 -6.13 16.23 4.97
C VAL A 209 -6.86 17.42 4.35
N LYS A 210 -7.74 17.18 3.37
CA LYS A 210 -8.61 18.23 2.81
C LYS A 210 -9.69 18.61 3.83
N LYS A 211 -9.85 19.91 4.10
CA LYS A 211 -10.99 20.48 4.82
C LYS A 211 -12.30 20.15 4.10
#